data_AF-A0A180FRQ3-F1
#
_entry.id   AF-A0A180FRQ3-F1
#
_cell.length_a   1.000
_cell.length_b   1.000
_cell.length_c   1.000
_cell.angle_alpha   90.00
_cell.angle_beta   90.00
_cell.angle_gamma   90.00
#
_symmetry.space_group_name_H-M   'P 1'
#
loop_
_entity.id
_entity.type
_entity.pdbx_description
1 polymer ?
#
loop_
_entity_poly.entity_id
_entity_poly.type
_entity_poly.pdbx_seq_one_letter_code
_entity_poly.pdbx_strand_id
1 'polypeptide(L)'
;MQSLGKLEHILRKDISKYKYLIVDEAHRFKNENTQAYANLLDICRGKKVILITAIPLNNAVDDIFTQLKLFQIPKASTISGVPDLEKFFNKLKQMLKEAKPTKEEYDSEKKEAYRKIIKSVSDEIRDKILRFVMIRRTRTDVKTFFQDDLQKQGIVFPELVDPGRVVYTFADDLENVFNQTVALLYQFQYTRYSPLFYYNGELTEFQKQLQRNLGSFMKGLLVKRLESSFYAFKMSIDRFIEIHENLLTCLIKVLSISVKK
;
A
#
# COMPACT_ATOMS: atom_id res chain seq x y z
N MET A 1 -15.72 11.06 6.46
CA MET A 1 -14.69 10.11 6.01
C MET A 1 -14.99 9.70 4.56
N GLN A 2 -14.00 9.65 3.67
CA GLN A 2 -14.18 9.26 2.26
C GLN A 2 -13.10 8.26 1.85
N SER A 3 -13.43 7.34 0.96
CA SER A 3 -12.50 6.31 0.46
C SER A 3 -11.54 6.88 -0.60
N LEU A 4 -10.36 6.27 -0.72
CA LEU A 4 -9.33 6.61 -1.71
C LEU A 4 -9.85 6.59 -3.15
N GLY A 5 -10.82 5.72 -3.46
CA GLY A 5 -11.45 5.67 -4.79
C GLY A 5 -12.36 6.85 -5.12
N LYS A 6 -12.56 7.80 -4.19
CA LYS A 6 -13.45 8.96 -4.35
C LYS A 6 -12.70 10.29 -4.40
N LEU A 7 -11.37 10.30 -4.54
CA LEU A 7 -10.57 11.53 -4.56
C LEU A 7 -11.02 12.50 -5.66
N GLU A 8 -11.30 12.03 -6.87
CA GLU A 8 -11.84 12.87 -7.96
C GLU A 8 -13.19 13.48 -7.63
N HIS A 9 -14.06 12.72 -6.96
CA HIS A 9 -15.37 13.19 -6.53
C HIS A 9 -15.26 14.22 -5.40
N ILE A 10 -14.20 14.18 -4.59
CA ILE A 10 -13.92 15.19 -3.56
C ILE A 10 -13.49 16.50 -4.21
N LEU A 11 -12.65 16.46 -5.25
CA LEU A 11 -12.22 17.65 -6.00
C LEU A 11 -13.38 18.40 -6.65
N ARG A 12 -14.44 17.70 -7.04
CA ARG A 12 -15.66 18.31 -7.62
C ARG A 12 -16.57 18.98 -6.59
N LYS A 13 -16.28 18.83 -5.29
CA LYS A 13 -17.05 19.43 -4.20
C LYS A 13 -16.38 20.70 -3.70
N ASP A 14 -17.18 21.58 -3.10
CA ASP A 14 -16.62 22.68 -2.33
C ASP A 14 -15.92 22.14 -1.07
N ILE A 15 -14.58 22.09 -1.17
CA ILE A 15 -13.68 21.71 -0.10
C ILE A 15 -13.06 22.92 0.60
N SER A 16 -13.39 24.16 0.19
CA SER A 16 -12.80 25.38 0.77
C SER A 16 -13.10 25.52 2.27
N LYS A 17 -14.29 25.09 2.69
CA LYS A 17 -14.74 25.07 4.09
C LYS A 17 -13.88 24.24 5.05
N TYR A 18 -13.09 23.30 4.54
CA TYR A 18 -12.24 22.45 5.38
C TYR A 18 -10.85 23.05 5.53
N LYS A 19 -10.52 23.46 6.76
CA LYS A 19 -9.19 23.98 7.13
C LYS A 19 -8.18 22.87 7.44
N TYR A 20 -8.66 21.76 7.99
CA TYR A 20 -7.85 20.61 8.38
C TYR A 20 -8.18 19.40 7.52
N LEU A 21 -7.17 18.64 7.15
CA LEU A 21 -7.29 17.43 6.36
C LEU A 21 -6.50 16.30 7.01
N ILE A 22 -7.17 15.20 7.28
CA ILE A 22 -6.55 14.00 7.85
C ILE A 22 -6.49 12.94 6.76
N VAL A 23 -5.28 12.48 6.43
CA VAL A 23 -5.05 11.40 5.47
C VAL A 23 -4.66 10.16 6.24
N ASP A 24 -5.61 9.23 6.33
CA ASP A 24 -5.33 7.91 6.88
C ASP A 24 -4.64 7.01 5.85
N GLU A 25 -3.85 6.06 6.31
CA GLU A 25 -2.97 5.21 5.51
C GLU A 25 -2.12 6.00 4.51
N ALA A 26 -1.49 7.09 4.98
CA ALA A 26 -0.68 7.98 4.18
C ALA A 26 0.49 7.28 3.46
N HIS A 27 0.88 6.07 3.91
CA HIS A 27 1.84 5.21 3.24
C HIS A 27 1.41 4.81 1.81
N ARG A 28 0.14 4.98 1.43
CA ARG A 28 -0.35 4.72 0.06
C ARG A 28 0.03 5.80 -0.95
N PHE A 29 0.46 6.98 -0.48
CA PHE A 29 0.73 8.16 -1.31
C PHE A 29 2.23 8.47 -1.42
N LYS A 30 3.03 7.45 -1.73
CA LYS A 30 4.50 7.56 -1.86
C LYS A 30 4.98 7.86 -3.28
N ASN A 31 4.16 7.50 -4.29
CA ASN A 31 4.52 7.69 -5.69
C ASN A 31 3.84 8.94 -6.26
N GLU A 32 4.65 9.95 -6.55
CA GLU A 32 4.18 11.24 -7.08
C GLU A 32 3.63 11.15 -8.50
N ASN A 33 4.00 10.11 -9.26
CA ASN A 33 3.55 9.92 -10.66
C ASN A 33 2.15 9.31 -10.77
N THR A 34 1.42 9.17 -9.66
CA THR A 34 0.08 8.58 -9.67
C THR A 34 -1.00 9.65 -9.69
N GLN A 35 -2.09 9.42 -10.44
CA GLN A 35 -3.25 10.32 -10.45
C GLN A 35 -3.83 10.53 -9.04
N ALA A 36 -3.83 9.47 -8.22
CA ALA A 36 -4.28 9.53 -6.84
C ALA A 36 -3.46 10.52 -6.01
N TYR A 37 -2.13 10.54 -6.19
CA TYR A 37 -1.27 11.51 -5.53
C TYR A 37 -1.50 12.93 -6.04
N ALA A 38 -1.59 13.14 -7.36
CA ALA A 38 -1.87 14.45 -7.95
C ALA A 38 -3.18 15.05 -7.41
N ASN A 39 -4.24 14.24 -7.39
CA ASN A 39 -5.53 14.65 -6.84
C ASN A 39 -5.43 14.99 -5.34
N LEU A 40 -4.69 14.21 -4.57
CA LEU A 40 -4.50 14.47 -3.14
C LEU A 40 -3.71 15.77 -2.91
N LEU A 41 -2.66 15.99 -3.69
CA LEU A 41 -1.84 17.21 -3.60
C LEU A 41 -2.69 18.45 -3.83
N ASP A 42 -3.57 18.43 -4.84
CA ASP A 42 -4.51 19.52 -5.12
C ASP A 42 -5.49 19.74 -3.95
N ILE A 43 -6.03 18.67 -3.37
CA ILE A 43 -6.91 18.75 -2.20
C ILE A 43 -6.18 19.35 -0.98
N CYS A 44 -4.90 19.03 -0.79
CA CYS A 44 -4.09 19.49 0.33
C CYS A 44 -3.69 20.98 0.24
N ARG A 45 -3.70 21.59 -0.95
CA ARG A 45 -3.26 22.98 -1.15
C ARG A 45 -4.00 23.95 -0.23
N GLY A 46 -3.23 24.76 0.50
CA GLY A 46 -3.77 25.78 1.40
C GLY A 46 -4.43 25.25 2.68
N LYS A 47 -4.31 23.94 2.97
CA LYS A 47 -4.90 23.30 4.15
C LYS A 47 -3.84 22.85 5.14
N LYS A 48 -4.24 22.66 6.40
CA LYS A 48 -3.43 22.02 7.42
C LYS A 48 -3.62 20.50 7.31
N VAL A 49 -2.57 19.79 6.92
CA VAL A 49 -2.63 18.35 6.63
C VAL A 49 -2.00 17.56 7.78
N ILE A 50 -2.65 16.46 8.16
CA ILE A 50 -2.17 15.48 9.14
C ILE A 50 -2.14 14.13 8.44
N LEU A 51 -0.96 13.52 8.38
CA LEU A 51 -0.77 12.19 7.81
C LEU A 51 -0.76 11.15 8.94
N ILE A 52 -1.58 10.11 8.80
CA ILE A 52 -1.67 9.00 9.75
C ILE A 52 -1.20 7.73 9.04
N THR A 53 -0.31 6.97 9.69
CA THR A 53 0.18 5.68 9.20
C THR A 53 0.70 4.83 10.35
N ALA A 54 0.39 3.52 10.33
CA ALA A 54 0.96 2.55 11.27
C ALA A 54 2.45 2.25 10.99
N ILE A 55 2.90 2.52 9.76
CA ILE A 55 4.28 2.26 9.31
C ILE A 55 4.86 3.62 8.87
N PRO A 56 5.52 4.36 9.78
CA PRO A 56 6.10 5.65 9.46
C PRO A 56 7.42 5.52 8.69
N LEU A 57 8.07 4.34 8.73
CA LEU A 57 9.36 4.11 8.09
C LEU A 57 9.15 3.81 6.60
N ASN A 58 9.59 4.77 5.79
CA ASN A 58 9.69 4.66 4.35
C ASN A 58 10.97 3.94 3.95
N ASN A 59 10.90 3.12 2.90
CA ASN A 59 12.06 2.35 2.42
C ASN A 59 12.99 3.19 1.55
N ALA A 60 12.50 4.29 0.97
CA ALA A 60 13.26 5.20 0.14
C ALA A 60 13.21 6.64 0.66
N VAL A 61 14.28 7.38 0.42
CA VAL A 61 14.41 8.82 0.69
C VAL A 61 13.34 9.62 -0.06
N ASP A 62 13.05 9.22 -1.30
CA ASP A 62 12.01 9.81 -2.15
C ASP A 62 10.61 9.73 -1.53
N ASP A 63 10.25 8.59 -0.94
CA ASP A 63 8.91 8.41 -0.34
C ASP A 63 8.64 9.45 0.76
N ILE A 64 9.65 9.75 1.59
CA ILE A 64 9.56 10.77 2.65
C ILE A 64 9.37 12.15 2.01
N PHE A 65 10.16 12.46 0.98
CA PHE A 65 10.06 13.74 0.30
C PHE A 65 8.68 13.93 -0.33
N THR A 66 8.16 12.94 -1.05
CA THR A 66 6.83 12.96 -1.66
C THR A 66 5.73 13.18 -0.61
N GLN A 67 5.81 12.55 0.56
CA GLN A 67 4.83 12.80 1.63
C GLN A 67 4.92 14.22 2.21
N LEU A 68 6.14 14.77 2.37
CA LEU A 68 6.33 16.14 2.86
C LEU A 68 5.74 17.18 1.90
N LYS A 69 5.84 16.96 0.58
CA LYS A 69 5.25 17.85 -0.44
C LYS A 69 3.75 18.07 -0.29
N LEU A 70 3.03 17.17 0.39
CA LEU A 70 1.60 17.32 0.67
C LEU A 70 1.30 18.49 1.60
N PHE A 71 2.27 18.94 2.41
CA PHE A 71 2.05 19.98 3.42
C PHE A 71 3.23 20.96 3.61
N GLN A 72 4.30 20.80 2.84
CA GLN A 72 5.46 21.69 2.80
C GLN A 72 5.73 22.11 1.36
N ILE A 73 6.08 23.38 1.16
CA ILE A 73 6.51 23.90 -0.14
C ILE A 73 7.96 23.46 -0.37
N PRO A 74 8.30 22.76 -1.47
CA PRO A 74 9.62 22.16 -1.66
C PRO A 74 10.81 23.13 -1.52
N LYS A 75 10.67 24.36 -2.06
CA LYS A 75 11.72 25.40 -2.06
C LYS A 75 11.55 26.46 -0.96
N ALA A 76 10.50 26.35 -0.14
CA ALA A 76 10.15 27.32 0.89
C ALA A 76 9.50 26.60 2.07
N SER A 77 10.23 25.62 2.61
CA SER A 77 9.81 24.80 3.73
C SER A 77 9.81 25.60 5.04
N THR A 78 8.84 25.30 5.90
CA THR A 78 8.74 25.88 7.24
C THR A 78 9.49 25.07 8.29
N ILE A 79 10.21 24.02 7.89
CA ILE A 79 10.98 23.16 8.80
C ILE A 79 12.28 23.88 9.20
N SER A 80 12.51 23.97 10.50
CA SER A 80 13.68 24.64 11.05
C SER A 80 14.99 24.05 10.52
N GLY A 81 15.88 24.91 10.00
CA GLY A 81 17.17 24.52 9.46
C GLY A 81 17.14 23.88 8.06
N VAL A 82 15.97 23.69 7.44
CA VAL A 82 15.83 23.16 6.08
C VAL A 82 14.80 23.97 5.27
N PRO A 83 15.17 25.17 4.78
CA PRO A 83 14.27 26.02 3.99
C PRO A 83 14.04 25.48 2.56
N ASP A 84 15.01 24.77 1.99
CA ASP A 84 14.90 24.14 0.67
C ASP A 84 14.99 22.61 0.82
N LEU A 85 13.81 21.96 0.85
CA LEU A 85 13.69 20.51 0.93
C LEU A 85 14.17 19.84 -0.34
N GLU A 86 13.92 20.44 -1.51
CA GLU A 86 14.33 19.86 -2.78
C GLU A 86 15.85 19.73 -2.84
N LYS A 87 16.57 20.80 -2.50
CA LYS A 87 18.04 20.78 -2.42
C LYS A 87 18.54 19.79 -1.36
N PHE A 88 17.93 19.77 -0.18
CA PHE A 88 18.29 18.85 0.90
C PHE A 88 18.16 17.38 0.46
N PHE A 89 17.00 16.99 -0.06
CA PHE A 89 16.75 15.61 -0.48
C PHE A 89 17.58 15.23 -1.72
N ASN A 90 17.81 16.15 -2.67
CA ASN A 90 18.67 15.88 -3.82
C ASN A 90 20.12 15.61 -3.41
N LYS A 91 20.66 16.34 -2.42
CA LYS A 91 21.99 16.06 -1.84
C LYS A 91 22.06 14.65 -1.27
N LEU A 92 21.07 14.24 -0.48
CA LEU A 92 21.03 12.89 0.12
C LEU A 92 20.94 11.78 -0.93
N LYS A 93 20.14 11.99 -1.98
CA LYS A 93 20.05 11.06 -3.12
C LYS A 93 21.37 10.94 -3.86
N GLN A 94 22.07 12.06 -4.08
CA GLN A 94 23.38 12.06 -4.71
C GLN A 94 24.39 11.26 -3.89
N MET A 95 24.45 11.48 -2.58
CA MET A 95 25.31 10.69 -1.67
C MET A 95 25.02 9.19 -1.75
N LEU A 96 23.74 8.79 -1.76
CA LEU A 96 23.37 7.37 -1.91
C LEU A 96 23.71 6.80 -3.29
N LYS A 97 23.62 7.60 -4.35
CA LYS A 97 23.91 7.19 -5.71
C LYS A 97 25.41 7.00 -5.93
N GLU A 98 26.24 7.93 -5.45
CA GLU A 98 27.70 7.87 -5.52
C GLU A 98 28.27 6.72 -4.69
N ALA A 99 27.64 6.43 -3.55
CA ALA A 99 28.05 5.35 -2.66
C ALA A 99 27.61 3.95 -3.13
N LYS A 100 26.70 3.86 -4.10
CA LYS A 100 26.08 2.59 -4.48
C LYS A 100 27.08 1.72 -5.24
N PRO A 101 27.43 0.52 -4.71
CA PRO A 101 28.37 -0.35 -5.40
C PRO A 101 27.78 -0.88 -6.71
N THR A 102 28.61 -0.97 -7.75
CA THR A 102 28.31 -1.66 -9.02
C THR A 102 28.21 -3.17 -8.80
N LYS A 103 27.44 -3.87 -9.65
CA LYS A 103 27.22 -5.32 -9.55
C LYS A 103 28.53 -6.14 -9.65
N GLU A 104 29.54 -5.60 -10.33
CA GLU A 104 30.85 -6.23 -10.54
C GLU A 104 31.82 -5.99 -9.37
N GLU A 105 31.55 -5.04 -8.47
CA GLU A 105 32.44 -4.64 -7.36
C GLU A 105 31.89 -5.06 -5.99
N TYR A 106 31.18 -6.18 -5.94
CA TYR A 106 30.35 -6.59 -4.81
C TYR A 106 31.16 -7.23 -3.66
N ASP A 107 32.12 -6.48 -3.10
CA ASP A 107 32.93 -6.89 -1.96
C ASP A 107 32.27 -6.53 -0.61
N SER A 108 32.58 -7.33 0.42
CA SER A 108 32.14 -7.21 1.80
C SER A 108 32.44 -5.84 2.44
N GLU A 109 33.60 -5.25 2.16
CA GLU A 109 33.99 -3.93 2.67
C GLU A 109 33.14 -2.79 2.08
N LYS A 110 32.93 -2.80 0.75
CA LYS A 110 32.09 -1.82 0.06
C LYS A 110 30.63 -1.90 0.53
N LYS A 111 30.13 -3.10 0.85
CA LYS A 111 28.80 -3.29 1.45
C LYS A 111 28.68 -2.61 2.81
N GLU A 112 29.71 -2.71 3.64
CA GLU A 112 29.73 -2.09 4.97
C GLU A 112 29.86 -0.57 4.87
N ALA A 113 30.70 -0.06 3.97
CA ALA A 113 30.77 1.38 3.66
C ALA A 113 29.41 1.93 3.19
N TYR A 114 28.73 1.22 2.28
CA TYR A 114 27.41 1.61 1.81
C TYR A 114 26.36 1.62 2.92
N ARG A 115 26.38 0.62 3.81
CA ARG A 115 25.50 0.59 5.00
C ARG A 115 25.73 1.77 5.94
N LYS A 116 26.98 2.18 6.16
CA LYS A 116 27.31 3.36 6.96
C LYS A 116 26.71 4.63 6.35
N ILE A 117 26.74 4.76 5.02
CA ILE A 117 26.17 5.89 4.30
C ILE A 117 24.63 5.88 4.36
N ILE A 118 24.00 4.71 4.21
CA ILE A 118 22.54 4.60 4.42
C ILE A 118 22.16 5.04 5.84
N LYS A 119 22.95 4.64 6.84
CA LYS A 119 22.72 5.01 8.23
C LYS A 119 22.87 6.51 8.44
N SER A 120 23.94 7.13 7.92
CA SER A 120 24.15 8.58 8.05
C SER A 120 23.03 9.40 7.38
N VAL A 121 22.60 9.00 6.18
CA VAL A 121 21.45 9.62 5.49
C VAL A 121 20.17 9.48 6.31
N SER A 122 19.95 8.30 6.91
CA SER A 122 18.78 8.05 7.76
C SER A 122 18.79 8.92 9.02
N ASP A 123 19.96 9.09 9.65
CA ASP A 123 20.13 9.93 10.83
C ASP A 123 19.95 11.42 10.48
N GLU A 124 20.48 11.88 9.34
CA GLU A 124 20.31 13.27 8.86
C GLU A 124 18.83 13.59 8.61
N ILE A 125 18.07 12.68 7.97
CA ILE A 125 16.62 12.83 7.79
C ILE A 125 15.90 12.83 9.14
N ARG A 126 16.27 11.93 10.06
CA ARG A 126 15.64 11.84 11.39
C ARG A 126 15.80 13.16 12.15
N ASP A 127 17.02 13.67 12.23
CA ASP A 127 17.34 14.81 13.08
C ASP A 127 16.92 16.15 12.50
N LYS A 128 17.04 16.32 11.18
CA LYS A 128 16.73 17.59 10.51
C LYS A 128 15.28 17.69 10.05
N ILE A 129 14.60 16.57 9.82
CA ILE A 129 13.23 16.56 9.27
C ILE A 129 12.26 15.91 10.24
N LEU A 130 12.39 14.58 10.47
CA LEU A 130 11.34 13.81 11.15
C LEU A 130 11.09 14.29 12.58
N ARG A 131 12.13 14.73 13.28
CA ARG A 131 12.03 15.33 14.63
C ARG A 131 11.02 16.49 14.70
N PHE A 132 10.85 17.25 13.63
CA PHE A 132 9.97 18.43 13.59
C PHE A 132 8.56 18.14 13.05
N VAL A 133 8.42 17.13 12.19
CA VAL A 133 7.16 16.88 11.47
C VAL A 133 6.44 15.61 11.92
N MET A 134 7.12 14.69 12.60
CA MET A 134 6.59 13.38 12.95
C MET A 134 6.40 13.28 14.46
N ILE A 135 5.18 12.92 14.86
CA ILE A 135 4.90 12.46 16.22
C ILE A 135 4.82 10.93 16.16
N ARG A 136 5.87 10.27 16.66
CA ARG A 136 5.88 8.81 16.79
C ARG A 136 5.35 8.42 18.16
N ARG A 137 4.39 7.50 18.20
CA ARG A 137 3.87 6.88 19.43
C ARG A 137 4.02 5.37 19.30
N THR A 138 5.05 4.81 19.93
CA THR A 138 5.17 3.36 20.09
C THR A 138 4.41 2.89 21.32
N ARG A 139 4.13 1.60 21.42
CA ARG A 139 3.53 1.00 22.62
C ARG A 139 4.32 1.33 23.89
N THR A 140 5.65 1.31 23.79
CA THR A 140 6.54 1.72 24.88
C THR A 140 6.33 3.18 25.24
N ASP A 141 6.31 4.09 24.26
CA ASP A 141 6.05 5.52 24.50
C ASP A 141 4.69 5.74 25.20
N VAL A 142 3.65 5.03 24.76
CA VAL A 142 2.31 5.14 25.36
C VAL A 142 2.31 4.63 26.81
N LYS A 143 2.93 3.46 27.06
CA LYS A 143 3.07 2.91 28.42
C LYS A 143 3.93 3.78 29.35
N THR A 144 4.91 4.52 28.82
CA THR A 144 5.80 5.34 29.65
C THR A 144 5.21 6.71 29.94
N PHE A 145 4.61 7.37 28.95
CA PHE A 145 4.20 8.78 29.07
C PHE A 145 2.70 9.01 29.25
N PHE A 146 1.85 7.99 29.10
CA PHE A 146 0.38 8.11 29.12
C PHE A 146 -0.29 7.08 30.05
N GLN A 147 0.37 6.71 31.16
CA GLN A 147 -0.18 5.71 32.09
C GLN A 147 -1.53 6.13 32.68
N ASP A 148 -1.67 7.39 33.08
CA ASP A 148 -2.90 7.89 33.68
C ASP A 148 -4.09 7.80 32.71
N ASP A 149 -3.87 8.09 31.42
CA ASP A 149 -4.91 7.99 30.39
C ASP A 149 -5.27 6.53 30.09
N LEU A 150 -4.28 5.63 30.06
CA LEU A 150 -4.53 4.19 29.91
C LEU A 150 -5.41 3.66 31.04
N GLN A 151 -5.14 4.06 32.29
CA GLN A 151 -5.94 3.66 33.45
C GLN A 151 -7.36 4.21 33.37
N LYS A 152 -7.52 5.50 33.08
CA LYS A 152 -8.84 6.14 32.93
C LYS A 152 -9.70 5.50 31.84
N GLN A 153 -9.08 5.09 30.74
CA GLN A 153 -9.77 4.46 29.61
C GLN A 153 -9.88 2.94 29.74
N GLY A 154 -9.28 2.33 30.79
CA GLY A 154 -9.27 0.87 30.97
C GLY A 154 -8.53 0.11 29.86
N ILE A 155 -7.57 0.76 29.19
CA ILE A 155 -6.84 0.17 28.06
C ILE A 155 -5.63 -0.60 28.57
N VAL A 156 -5.63 -1.92 28.35
CA VAL A 156 -4.50 -2.79 28.66
C VAL A 156 -3.92 -3.33 27.35
N PHE A 157 -2.61 -3.16 27.16
CA PHE A 157 -1.96 -3.75 26.01
C PHE A 157 -1.65 -5.25 26.24
N PRO A 158 -1.98 -6.15 25.30
CA PRO A 158 -1.77 -7.60 25.45
C PRO A 158 -0.29 -7.97 25.45
N GLU A 159 0.15 -8.95 26.23
CA GLU A 159 1.53 -9.44 26.14
C GLU A 159 1.80 -10.05 24.76
N LEU A 160 2.93 -9.67 24.15
CA LEU A 160 3.35 -10.21 22.87
C LEU A 160 4.05 -11.53 23.16
N VAL A 161 3.34 -12.62 22.96
CA VAL A 161 3.94 -13.96 22.91
C VAL A 161 4.43 -14.17 21.49
N ASP A 162 5.58 -14.84 21.31
CA ASP A 162 6.05 -15.21 19.98
C ASP A 162 4.94 -15.97 19.22
N PRO A 163 4.74 -15.69 17.93
CA PRO A 163 3.69 -16.33 17.15
C PRO A 163 3.92 -17.84 17.13
N GLY A 164 3.13 -18.56 17.94
CA GLY A 164 3.09 -20.00 17.95
C GLY A 164 2.32 -20.53 16.74
N ARG A 165 2.75 -21.69 16.23
CA ARG A 165 1.96 -22.41 15.22
C ARG A 165 0.68 -22.91 15.89
N VAL A 166 -0.44 -22.26 15.60
CA VAL A 166 -1.76 -22.77 15.94
C VAL A 166 -2.17 -23.73 14.83
N VAL A 167 -2.19 -25.03 15.13
CA VAL A 167 -2.80 -26.03 14.25
C VAL A 167 -4.29 -26.00 14.53
N TYR A 168 -5.07 -25.48 13.59
CA TYR A 168 -6.52 -25.52 13.67
C TYR A 168 -6.99 -26.94 13.39
N THR A 169 -7.64 -27.57 14.36
CA THR A 169 -8.45 -28.77 14.16
C THR A 169 -9.89 -28.34 13.96
N PHE A 170 -10.46 -28.69 12.81
CA PHE A 170 -11.89 -28.50 12.56
C PHE A 170 -12.64 -29.78 12.97
N ALA A 171 -13.93 -29.67 13.25
CA ALA A 171 -14.78 -30.86 13.33
C ALA A 171 -14.83 -31.54 11.94
N ASP A 172 -14.97 -32.86 11.91
CA ASP A 172 -14.79 -33.69 10.69
C ASP A 172 -15.55 -33.14 9.45
N ASP A 173 -16.81 -32.73 9.62
CA ASP A 173 -17.61 -32.16 8.52
C ASP A 173 -17.08 -30.81 8.02
N LEU A 174 -16.66 -29.94 8.93
CA LEU A 174 -16.14 -28.62 8.60
C LEU A 174 -14.78 -28.72 7.91
N GLU A 175 -13.94 -29.66 8.33
CA GLU A 175 -12.67 -29.95 7.68
C GLU A 175 -12.87 -30.39 6.23
N ASN A 176 -13.82 -31.30 6.00
CA ASN A 176 -14.18 -31.76 4.67
C ASN A 176 -14.66 -30.60 3.78
N VAL A 177 -15.58 -29.78 4.27
CA VAL A 177 -16.09 -28.62 3.52
C VAL A 177 -14.96 -27.62 3.22
N PHE A 178 -14.08 -27.37 4.18
CA PHE A 178 -12.94 -26.47 4.00
C PHE A 178 -11.98 -27.00 2.92
N ASN A 179 -11.57 -28.26 3.02
CA ASN A 179 -10.65 -28.89 2.07
C ASN A 179 -11.25 -28.95 0.66
N GLN A 180 -12.54 -29.26 0.54
CA GLN A 180 -13.26 -29.20 -0.75
C GLN A 180 -13.29 -27.77 -1.31
N THR A 181 -13.59 -26.79 -0.46
CA THR A 181 -13.59 -25.37 -0.86
C THR A 181 -12.21 -24.97 -1.39
N VAL A 182 -11.14 -25.28 -0.65
CA VAL A 182 -9.76 -25.00 -1.07
C VAL A 182 -9.47 -25.69 -2.41
N ALA A 183 -9.81 -26.97 -2.58
CA ALA A 183 -9.61 -27.69 -3.83
C ALA A 183 -10.31 -27.02 -5.02
N LEU A 184 -11.58 -26.60 -4.86
CA LEU A 184 -12.33 -25.87 -5.87
C LEU A 184 -11.66 -24.53 -6.23
N LEU A 185 -11.13 -23.80 -5.23
CA LEU A 185 -10.38 -22.56 -5.47
C LEU A 185 -9.07 -22.80 -6.22
N TYR A 186 -8.45 -23.97 -6.07
CA TYR A 186 -7.27 -24.36 -6.83
C TYR A 186 -7.59 -24.70 -8.29
N GLN A 187 -8.75 -25.31 -8.55
CA GLN A 187 -9.19 -25.69 -9.89
C GLN A 187 -9.76 -24.53 -10.71
N PHE A 188 -10.31 -23.50 -10.04
CA PHE A 188 -10.87 -22.34 -10.72
C PHE A 188 -9.80 -21.63 -11.59
N GLN A 189 -10.10 -21.45 -12.88
CA GLN A 189 -9.13 -21.00 -13.90
C GLN A 189 -8.96 -19.47 -13.93
N TYR A 190 -9.82 -18.71 -13.25
CA TYR A 190 -9.78 -17.25 -13.22
C TYR A 190 -9.72 -16.61 -14.63
N THR A 191 -10.42 -17.22 -15.61
CA THR A 191 -10.36 -16.90 -17.04
C THR A 191 -10.48 -15.40 -17.37
N ARG A 192 -11.36 -14.68 -16.66
CA ARG A 192 -11.52 -13.23 -16.81
C ARG A 192 -10.24 -12.43 -16.56
N TYR A 193 -9.38 -12.91 -15.69
CA TYR A 193 -8.12 -12.27 -15.32
C TYR A 193 -6.93 -12.74 -16.16
N SER A 194 -7.17 -13.76 -16.98
CA SER A 194 -6.19 -14.35 -17.89
C SER A 194 -6.69 -14.42 -19.35
N PRO A 195 -7.36 -13.40 -19.92
CA PRO A 195 -8.00 -13.49 -21.23
C PRO A 195 -7.00 -13.71 -22.37
N LEU A 196 -5.75 -13.24 -22.23
CA LEU A 196 -4.75 -13.41 -23.29
C LEU A 196 -4.39 -14.89 -23.49
N PHE A 197 -4.57 -15.77 -22.51
CA PHE A 197 -4.36 -17.21 -22.74
C PHE A 197 -5.34 -17.84 -23.72
N TYR A 198 -6.43 -17.14 -24.06
CA TYR A 198 -7.42 -17.55 -25.04
C TYR A 198 -7.26 -16.79 -26.38
N TYR A 199 -6.21 -15.98 -26.51
CA TYR A 199 -5.86 -15.30 -27.75
C TYR A 199 -5.04 -16.23 -28.65
N ASN A 200 -5.45 -16.38 -29.91
CA ASN A 200 -4.82 -17.31 -30.86
C ASN A 200 -3.50 -16.79 -31.47
N GLY A 201 -3.07 -15.56 -31.15
CA GLY A 201 -1.80 -15.01 -31.62
C GLY A 201 -0.63 -15.30 -30.68
N GLU A 202 0.57 -14.97 -31.11
CA GLU A 202 1.76 -15.16 -30.29
C GLU A 202 1.79 -14.19 -29.10
N LEU A 203 2.15 -14.74 -27.94
CA LEU A 203 2.34 -13.97 -26.70
C LEU A 203 3.80 -14.06 -26.28
N THR A 204 4.36 -12.92 -25.94
CA THR A 204 5.66 -12.86 -25.28
C THR A 204 5.58 -13.50 -23.88
N GLU A 205 6.70 -14.03 -23.39
CA GLU A 205 6.77 -14.58 -22.02
C GLU A 205 6.41 -13.54 -20.95
N PHE A 206 6.76 -12.27 -21.17
CA PHE A 206 6.37 -11.17 -20.29
C PHE A 206 4.85 -11.03 -20.17
N GLN A 207 4.12 -11.07 -21.30
CA GLN A 207 2.66 -11.00 -21.31
C GLN A 207 2.03 -12.21 -20.62
N LYS A 208 2.55 -13.42 -20.85
CA LYS A 208 2.09 -14.63 -20.15
C LYS A 208 2.28 -14.50 -18.64
N GLN A 209 3.43 -14.01 -18.20
CA GLN A 209 3.73 -13.84 -16.78
C GLN A 209 2.78 -12.83 -16.11
N LEU A 210 2.46 -11.72 -16.78
CA LEU A 210 1.49 -10.74 -16.27
C LEU A 210 0.11 -11.37 -16.03
N GLN A 211 -0.37 -12.21 -16.95
CA GLN A 211 -1.65 -12.91 -16.82
C GLN A 211 -1.62 -13.91 -15.65
N ARG A 212 -0.54 -14.72 -15.52
CA ARG A 212 -0.34 -15.64 -14.37
C ARG A 212 -0.35 -14.89 -13.05
N ASN A 213 0.34 -13.75 -12.98
CA ASN A 213 0.43 -12.92 -11.78
C ASN A 213 -0.96 -12.39 -11.37
N LEU A 214 -1.76 -11.91 -12.34
CA LEU A 214 -3.11 -11.43 -12.07
C LEU A 214 -4.04 -12.54 -11.59
N GLY A 215 -4.06 -13.70 -12.26
CA GLY A 215 -4.86 -14.85 -11.83
C GLY A 215 -4.48 -15.33 -10.42
N SER A 216 -3.17 -15.46 -10.16
CA SER A 216 -2.65 -15.86 -8.85
C SER A 216 -2.97 -14.83 -7.76
N PHE A 217 -2.91 -13.54 -8.10
CA PHE A 217 -3.29 -12.46 -7.19
C PHE A 217 -4.77 -12.54 -6.80
N MET A 218 -5.67 -12.72 -7.77
CA MET A 218 -7.10 -12.84 -7.50
C MET A 218 -7.42 -14.08 -6.67
N LYS A 219 -6.74 -15.20 -6.93
CA LYS A 219 -6.83 -16.40 -6.10
C LYS A 219 -6.40 -16.16 -4.67
N GLY A 220 -5.24 -15.52 -4.47
CA GLY A 220 -4.74 -15.19 -3.14
C GLY A 220 -5.67 -14.25 -2.37
N LEU A 221 -6.29 -13.26 -3.05
CA LEU A 221 -7.28 -12.39 -2.43
C LEU A 221 -8.50 -13.17 -1.93
N LEU A 222 -8.98 -14.14 -2.71
CA LEU A 222 -10.16 -14.92 -2.37
C LEU A 222 -9.91 -15.84 -1.16
N VAL A 223 -8.73 -16.47 -1.09
CA VAL A 223 -8.30 -17.25 0.08
C VAL A 223 -8.19 -16.37 1.32
N LYS A 224 -7.58 -15.19 1.22
CA LYS A 224 -7.52 -14.23 2.35
C LYS A 224 -8.90 -13.79 2.85
N ARG A 225 -9.90 -13.75 1.97
CA ARG A 225 -11.28 -13.45 2.35
C ARG A 225 -11.92 -14.61 3.12
N LEU A 226 -11.62 -15.85 2.74
CA LEU A 226 -12.00 -17.06 3.49
C LEU A 226 -11.39 -17.06 4.89
N GLU A 227 -10.09 -16.76 5.00
CA GLU A 227 -9.38 -16.64 6.29
C GLU A 227 -9.96 -15.53 7.18
N SER A 228 -10.45 -14.44 6.57
CA SER A 228 -11.00 -13.30 7.32
C SER A 228 -12.39 -13.58 7.91
N SER A 229 -13.32 -14.15 7.12
CA SER A 229 -14.62 -14.66 7.60
C SER A 229 -15.40 -15.32 6.47
N PHE A 230 -16.27 -16.27 6.80
CA PHE A 230 -17.21 -16.86 5.84
C PHE A 230 -18.12 -15.81 5.17
N TYR A 231 -18.54 -14.78 5.92
CA TYR A 231 -19.34 -13.69 5.37
C TYR A 231 -18.58 -12.89 4.29
N ALA A 232 -17.34 -12.49 4.58
CA ALA A 232 -16.51 -11.75 3.62
C ALA A 232 -16.18 -12.59 2.37
N PHE A 233 -16.00 -13.90 2.56
CA PHE A 233 -15.81 -14.84 1.47
C PHE A 233 -17.04 -14.93 0.58
N LYS A 234 -18.22 -15.18 1.16
CA LYS A 234 -19.50 -15.25 0.42
C LYS A 234 -19.75 -13.98 -0.39
N MET A 235 -19.59 -12.80 0.22
CA MET A 235 -19.73 -11.52 -0.48
C MET A 235 -18.73 -11.33 -1.63
N SER A 236 -17.54 -11.94 -1.53
CA SER A 236 -16.55 -11.91 -2.62
C SER A 236 -16.95 -12.85 -3.75
N ILE A 237 -17.47 -14.05 -3.44
CA ILE A 237 -18.01 -14.99 -4.42
C ILE A 237 -19.19 -14.39 -5.17
N ASP A 238 -20.17 -13.81 -4.47
CA ASP A 238 -21.36 -13.22 -5.08
C ASP A 238 -20.98 -12.13 -6.10
N ARG A 239 -20.02 -11.27 -5.74
CA ARG A 239 -19.46 -10.27 -6.66
C ARG A 239 -18.73 -10.91 -7.84
N PHE A 240 -17.99 -11.99 -7.61
CA PHE A 240 -17.31 -12.69 -8.70
C PHE A 240 -18.34 -13.26 -9.67
N ILE A 241 -19.41 -13.89 -9.19
CA ILE A 241 -20.50 -14.42 -10.03
C ILE A 241 -21.09 -13.30 -10.88
N GLU A 242 -21.53 -12.21 -10.26
CA GLU A 242 -22.11 -11.04 -10.95
C GLU A 242 -21.17 -10.50 -12.04
N ILE A 243 -19.88 -10.39 -11.74
CA ILE A 243 -18.87 -9.90 -12.68
C ILE A 243 -18.68 -10.87 -13.87
N HIS A 244 -18.72 -12.18 -13.64
CA HIS A 244 -18.57 -13.18 -14.70
C HIS A 244 -19.83 -13.29 -15.56
N GLU A 245 -21.02 -13.18 -14.98
CA GLU A 245 -22.30 -13.13 -15.70
C GLU A 245 -22.37 -11.89 -16.62
N ASN A 246 -21.93 -10.73 -16.11
CA ASN A 246 -21.83 -9.52 -16.90
C ASN A 246 -20.83 -9.67 -18.07
N LEU A 247 -19.68 -10.31 -17.83
CA LEU A 247 -18.71 -10.61 -18.87
C LEU A 247 -19.30 -11.54 -19.95
N LEU A 248 -19.97 -12.61 -19.53
CA LEU A 248 -20.60 -13.57 -20.43
C LEU A 248 -21.66 -12.87 -21.30
N THR A 249 -22.50 -12.05 -20.69
CA THR A 249 -23.52 -11.25 -21.39
C THR A 249 -22.88 -10.33 -22.43
N CYS A 250 -21.77 -9.68 -22.08
CA CYS A 250 -21.03 -8.82 -23.00
C CYS A 250 -20.46 -9.62 -24.19
N LEU A 251 -19.81 -10.75 -23.92
CA LEU A 251 -19.22 -11.61 -24.96
C LEU A 251 -20.29 -12.15 -25.92
N ILE A 252 -21.42 -12.63 -25.41
CA ILE A 252 -22.55 -13.10 -26.23
C ILE A 252 -23.07 -11.98 -27.14
N LYS A 253 -23.23 -10.75 -26.61
CA LYS A 253 -23.65 -9.59 -27.42
C LYS A 253 -22.67 -9.28 -28.54
N VAL A 254 -21.36 -9.26 -28.24
CA VAL A 254 -20.32 -8.97 -29.25
C VAL A 254 -20.29 -10.04 -30.33
N LEU A 255 -20.35 -11.32 -29.97
CA LEU A 255 -20.42 -12.43 -30.94
C LEU A 255 -21.68 -12.35 -31.80
N SER A 256 -22.84 -12.00 -31.22
CA SER A 256 -24.10 -11.85 -31.96
C SER A 256 -24.07 -10.71 -32.99
N ILE A 257 -23.26 -9.66 -32.75
CA ILE A 257 -23.07 -8.54 -33.69
C ILE A 257 -22.10 -8.95 -34.80
N SER A 258 -21.08 -9.75 -34.49
CA SER A 258 -20.07 -10.18 -35.45
C SER A 258 -20.56 -11.22 -36.46
N VAL A 259 -21.60 -12.00 -36.13
CA VAL A 259 -22.22 -13.01 -37.03
C VAL A 259 -23.28 -12.38 -37.96
N LYS A 260 -23.71 -11.14 -37.69
CA LYS A 260 -24.68 -10.39 -38.52
C LYS A 260 -24.02 -9.45 -39.55
N LYS A 261 -22.70 -9.46 -39.64
CA LYS A 261 -21.91 -8.80 -40.70
C LYS A 261 -21.25 -9.86 -41.56
#